data_AF-A0A8X6XT33-F1
#
_entry.id   AF-A0A8X6XT33-F1
#
_cell.length_a   1.000
_cell.length_b   1.000
_cell.length_c   1.000
_cell.angle_alpha   90.00
_cell.angle_beta   90.00
_cell.angle_gamma   90.00
#
_symmetry.space_group_name_H-M   'P 1'
#
loop_
_entity.id
_entity.type
_entity.pdbx_description
1 polymer ?
#
loop_
_entity_poly.entity_id
_entity_poly.type
_entity_poly.pdbx_seq_one_letter_code
_entity_poly.pdbx_strand_id
1 'polypeptide(L)' 'MNCSLAQVIELFPGKDGMEGVAKLRLASGEIIRPLQRIYPLELSASDHLIEDHQGTDIAAQIPGPTAADVLEEGKKS' A
#
# COMPACT_ATOMS: atom_id res chain seq x y z
N MET A 1 -31.05 11.61 -1.56
CA MET A 1 -30.21 10.48 -2.02
C MET A 1 -30.42 9.35 -1.03
N ASN A 2 -30.85 8.16 -1.46
CA ASN A 2 -30.90 7.00 -0.57
C ASN A 2 -29.53 6.31 -0.60
N CYS A 3 -28.75 6.44 0.47
CA CYS A 3 -27.52 5.68 0.61
C CYS A 3 -27.90 4.28 1.11
N SER A 4 -27.95 3.31 0.20
CA SER A 4 -28.19 1.92 0.57
C SER A 4 -26.91 1.31 1.14
N LEU A 5 -27.02 0.71 2.33
CA LEU A 5 -25.94 -0.09 2.89
C LEU A 5 -25.68 -1.32 2.02
N ALA A 6 -24.40 -1.62 1.77
CA ALA A 6 -23.98 -2.77 1.00
C ALA A 6 -22.65 -3.32 1.51
N GLN A 7 -22.42 -4.61 1.32
CA GLN A 7 -21.14 -5.26 1.55
C GLN A 7 -20.34 -5.32 0.24
N VAL A 8 -19.06 -4.97 0.28
CA VAL A 8 -18.14 -5.24 -0.84
C VAL A 8 -17.87 -6.74 -0.90
N ILE A 9 -18.14 -7.36 -2.06
CA ILE A 9 -17.95 -8.80 -2.25
C ILE A 9 -16.87 -9.14 -3.29
N GLU A 10 -16.47 -8.18 -4.14
CA GLU A 10 -15.41 -8.35 -5.13
C GLU A 10 -14.85 -6.97 -5.54
N LEU A 11 -13.55 -6.90 -5.82
CA LEU A 11 -12.88 -5.72 -6.35
C LEU A 11 -12.33 -6.01 -7.75
N PHE A 12 -12.54 -5.08 -8.68
CA PHE A 12 -12.06 -5.17 -10.05
C PHE A 12 -10.93 -4.15 -10.27
N PRO A 13 -9.77 -4.60 -10.79
CA PRO A 13 -8.69 -3.70 -11.14
C PRO A 13 -9.04 -2.84 -12.37
N GLY A 14 -8.53 -1.62 -12.38
CA GLY A 14 -8.55 -0.69 -13.49
C GLY A 14 -7.41 -0.95 -14.47
N LYS A 15 -7.28 -0.06 -15.46
CA LYS A 15 -6.22 -0.13 -16.48
C LYS A 15 -4.81 0.07 -15.92
N ASP A 16 -4.72 0.75 -14.78
CA ASP A 16 -3.51 1.01 -14.00
C ASP A 16 -3.18 -0.15 -13.02
N GLY A 17 -4.00 -1.21 -13.00
CA GLY A 17 -3.88 -2.32 -12.06
C GLY A 17 -4.40 -2.00 -10.64
N MET A 18 -4.83 -0.77 -10.38
CA MET A 18 -5.39 -0.35 -9.11
C MET A 18 -6.88 -0.64 -9.06
N GLU A 19 -7.40 -1.00 -7.89
CA GLU A 19 -8.82 -1.30 -7.71
C GLU A 19 -9.66 -0.04 -7.98
N GLY A 20 -10.50 -0.08 -9.01
CA GLY A 20 -11.31 1.09 -9.42
C GLY A 20 -12.81 0.89 -9.25
N VAL A 21 -13.26 -0.37 -9.21
CA VAL A 21 -14.67 -0.74 -9.22
C VAL A 21 -14.90 -1.88 -8.23
N ALA A 22 -16.02 -1.86 -7.52
CA ALA A 22 -16.42 -2.90 -6.60
C ALA A 22 -17.79 -3.50 -6.97
N LYS A 23 -17.93 -4.80 -6.73
CA LYS A 23 -19.21 -5.49 -6.68
C LYS A 23 -19.74 -5.44 -5.25
N LEU A 24 -21.01 -5.07 -5.13
CA LEU A 24 -21.70 -4.83 -3.86
C LEU A 24 -22.89 -5.77 -3.70
N ARG A 25 -23.04 -6.37 -2.52
CA ARG A 25 -24.24 -7.09 -2.09
C ARG A 25 -25.13 -6.17 -1.27
N LEU A 26 -26.36 -5.96 -1.75
CA LEU A 26 -27.46 -5.31 -1.05
C LEU A 26 -28.52 -6.34 -0.68
N ALA A 27 -29.45 -5.97 0.20
CA ALA A 27 -30.64 -6.79 0.47
C ALA A 27 -31.48 -7.06 -0.80
N SER A 28 -31.46 -6.14 -1.76
CA SER A 28 -32.21 -6.26 -3.02
C SER A 28 -31.47 -7.01 -4.14
N GLY A 29 -30.22 -7.42 -3.93
CA GLY A 29 -29.40 -8.10 -4.95
C GLY A 29 -27.98 -7.56 -5.04
N GLU A 30 -27.35 -7.73 -6.19
CA GLU A 30 -25.97 -7.31 -6.44
C GLU A 30 -25.90 -6.14 -7.41
N ILE A 31 -25.01 -5.17 -7.15
CA ILE A 31 -24.75 -4.04 -8.04
C ILE A 31 -23.24 -3.82 -8.20
N ILE A 32 -22.84 -3.12 -9.26
CA ILE A 32 -21.45 -2.71 -9.49
C ILE A 32 -21.35 -1.19 -9.42
N ARG A 33 -20.37 -0.67 -8.69
CA ARG A 33 -20.13 0.77 -8.54
C ARG A 33 -18.63 1.10 -8.54
N PRO A 34 -18.22 2.27 -9.09
CA PRO A 34 -16.87 2.78 -8.89
C PRO A 34 -16.58 2.99 -7.40
N LEU A 35 -15.34 2.71 -6.98
CA LEU A 35 -14.89 2.90 -5.59
C LEU A 35 -15.08 4.34 -5.10
N GLN A 36 -14.88 5.32 -5.99
CA GLN A 36 -15.11 6.76 -5.74
C GLN A 36 -16.56 7.11 -5.34
N ARG A 37 -17.53 6.20 -5.56
CA ARG A 37 -18.94 6.38 -5.21
C ARG A 37 -19.37 5.52 -4.02
N ILE A 38 -18.43 4.85 -3.35
CA ILE A 38 -18.65 4.00 -2.20
C ILE A 38 -18.03 4.69 -0.99
N TYR A 39 -18.79 4.82 0.09
CA TYR A 39 -18.32 5.42 1.32
C TYR A 39 -18.29 4.35 2.42
N PRO A 40 -17.15 4.17 3.11
CA PRO A 40 -17.06 3.26 4.24
C PRO A 40 -17.96 3.74 5.39
N LEU A 41 -18.46 2.80 6.19
CA LEU A 41 -19.35 3.09 7.31
C LEU A 41 -18.59 3.48 8.57
N GLU A 42 -17.50 2.77 8.84
CA GLU A 42 -16.62 3.01 9.97
C GLU A 42 -15.19 3.13 9.46
N LEU A 43 -14.46 4.06 10.05
CA LEU A 43 -13.04 4.27 9.85
C LEU A 43 -12.40 4.30 11.24
N SER A 44 -11.51 3.36 11.52
CA SER A 44 -10.66 3.43 12.71
C SER A 44 -9.47 4.36 12.44
N ALA A 45 -8.92 5.00 13.47
CA ALA A 45 -7.74 5.86 13.33
C ALA A 45 -6.49 5.10 12.81
N SER A 46 -6.49 3.77 12.94
CA SER A 46 -5.51 2.84 12.41
C SER A 46 -5.74 2.42 10.95
N ASP A 47 -6.89 2.76 10.37
CA ASP A 47 -7.14 2.63 8.93
C ASP A 47 -6.43 3.81 8.25
N HIS A 48 -5.10 3.78 8.28
CA HIS A 48 -4.27 4.81 7.69
C HIS A 48 -4.62 4.93 6.20
N LEU A 49 -5.19 6.08 5.84
CA LEU A 49 -5.33 6.49 4.44
C LEU A 49 -3.97 6.33 3.79
N ILE A 50 -3.95 5.55 2.70
CA ILE A 50 -2.80 5.19 1.88
C ILE A 50 -1.73 6.28 2.00
N GLU A 51 -0.63 5.96 2.68
CA GLU A 51 0.53 6.83 2.71
C GLU A 51 0.97 6.99 1.25
N ASP A 52 0.85 8.21 0.73
CA ASP A 52 1.36 8.60 -0.59
C ASP A 52 2.85 8.23 -0.57
N HIS A 53 3.20 7.07 -1.14
CA HIS A 53 4.59 6.67 -1.33
C HIS A 53 5.18 7.58 -2.41
N GLN A 54 5.40 8.84 -2.05
CA GLN A 54 6.20 9.77 -2.83
C GLN A 54 7.66 9.51 -2.52
N GLY A 55 8.39 9.12 -3.56
CA GLY A 55 9.84 9.18 -3.56
C GLY A 55 10.51 7.87 -3.18
N THR A 56 10.73 7.04 -4.20
CA THR A 56 11.97 6.28 -4.25
C THR A 56 13.14 7.28 -4.25
N ASP A 57 13.72 7.58 -3.09
CA ASP A 57 15.12 8.02 -3.03
C ASP A 57 15.95 6.88 -2.46
N ILE A 58 16.47 6.08 -3.39
CA ILE A 58 17.42 4.98 -3.14
C ILE A 58 18.87 5.48 -2.96
N ALA A 59 19.11 6.79 -2.76
CA ALA A 59 20.46 7.34 -2.67
C ALA A 59 20.88 7.76 -1.25
N ALA A 60 20.82 6.88 -0.25
CA ALA A 60 21.50 7.15 1.04
C ALA A 60 21.88 5.90 1.87
N GLN A 61 22.22 4.78 1.23
CA GLN A 61 22.93 3.69 1.92
C GLN A 61 24.25 3.44 1.19
N ILE A 62 25.17 4.39 1.34
CA ILE A 62 26.60 4.10 1.17
C ILE A 62 26.99 3.25 2.38
N PRO A 63 27.42 1.97 2.21
CA PRO A 63 28.19 1.32 3.26
C PRO A 63 29.52 2.07 3.32
N GLY A 64 29.72 2.86 4.38
CA GLY A 64 31.02 3.46 4.63
C GLY A 64 32.09 2.36 4.70
N PRO A 65 33.31 2.59 4.16
CA PRO A 65 34.38 1.62 4.28
C PRO A 65 34.83 1.60 5.75
N THR A 66 34.53 0.51 6.46
CA THR A 66 35.26 0.18 7.69
C THR A 66 36.69 -0.13 7.28
N ALA A 67 37.53 0.91 7.30
CA ALA A 67 38.94 0.80 7.04
C ALA A 67 39.58 -0.11 8.10
N ALA A 68 40.16 -1.21 7.64
CA ALA A 68 41.22 -2.00 8.27
C ALA A 68 40.89 -2.54 9.68
N ASP A 69 40.55 -3.82 9.87
CA ASP A 69 41.51 -4.92 9.70
C ASP A 69 42.94 -4.49 10.09
N VAL A 70 43.14 -4.19 11.38
CA VAL A 70 44.45 -4.29 12.02
C VAL A 70 44.64 -5.74 12.43
N LEU A 71 45.12 -6.56 11.50
CA LEU A 71 45.71 -7.85 11.81
C LEU A 71 47.23 -7.78 11.60
N GLU A 72 47.90 -7.87 12.75
CA GLU A 72 49.25 -8.35 12.99
C GLU A 72 49.64 -9.54 12.09
N GLU A 73 50.76 -9.45 11.36
CA GLU A 73 51.99 -10.25 11.59
C GLU A 73 52.94 -10.06 10.39
N GLY A 74 54.25 -9.93 10.66
CA GLY A 74 55.26 -9.75 9.63
C GLY A 74 56.67 -9.76 10.17
N LYS A 75 57.11 -10.93 10.65
CA LYS A 75 58.52 -11.26 10.94
C LYS A 75 59.47 -11.00 9.76
N LYS A 76 60.73 -10.70 10.15
CA LYS A 76 62.00 -11.08 9.51
C LYS A 76 62.53 -10.20 8.36
N SER A 77 63.61 -9.46 8.62
CA SER A 77 64.98 -9.88 8.25
C SER A 77 66.04 -9.04 8.94
#